data_AF-A0A838GB35-F1
#
_entry.id   AF-A0A838GB35-F1
#
_cell.length_a   1.000
_cell.length_b   1.000
_cell.length_c   1.000
_cell.angle_alpha   90.00
_cell.angle_beta   90.00
_cell.angle_gamma   90.00
#
_symmetry.space_group_name_H-M   'P 1'
#
loop_
_entity.id
_entity.type
_entity.pdbx_description
1 polymer ?
#
loop_
_entity_poly.entity_id
_entity_poly.type
_entity_poly.pdbx_seq_one_letter_code
_entity_poly.pdbx_strand_id
1 'polypeptide(L)'
;DDATASSAISDSIMEGQDAESASGVFTMEREEADCIGDGFVAGIGTEQLQEYGFLTKDLTSADDLANVKMSSQDAESAASTLFDCTDVSKMMSEAFNASGNVDEKTQQCLKDALSEDVLREMFTLMFSGKQDAASQLATEPMMKCAAP
;
A
#
# COMPACT_ATOMS: atom_id res chain seq x y z
N ASP A 1 -5.33 23.05 3.87
CA ASP A 1 -4.73 23.22 2.54
C ASP A 1 -3.96 21.93 2.23
N ASP A 2 -3.21 21.89 1.12
CA ASP A 2 -2.47 20.69 0.69
C ASP A 2 -1.45 20.20 1.73
N ALA A 3 -0.76 21.13 2.42
CA ALA A 3 0.17 20.77 3.48
C ALA A 3 -0.54 20.11 4.68
N THR A 4 -1.74 20.59 5.03
CA THR A 4 -2.56 19.98 6.09
C THR A 4 -3.04 18.58 5.69
N ALA A 5 -3.48 18.43 4.43
CA ALA A 5 -3.94 17.15 3.88
C ALA A 5 -2.82 16.09 3.89
N SER A 6 -1.63 16.47 3.42
CA SER A 6 -0.46 15.59 3.42
C SER A 6 -0.08 15.14 4.83
N SER A 7 0.03 16.10 5.76
CA SER A 7 0.37 15.79 7.17
C SER A 7 -0.65 14.85 7.81
N ALA A 8 -1.95 15.03 7.55
CA ALA A 8 -2.98 14.16 8.10
C ALA A 8 -2.88 12.72 7.58
N ILE A 9 -2.54 12.54 6.30
CA ILE A 9 -2.32 11.23 5.70
C ILE A 9 -1.10 10.57 6.33
N SER A 10 0.02 11.29 6.42
CA SER A 10 1.24 10.79 7.06
C SER A 10 0.98 10.38 8.52
N ASP A 11 0.32 11.23 9.29
CA ASP A 11 0.00 10.92 10.70
C ASP A 11 -0.90 9.69 10.82
N SER A 12 -1.90 9.53 9.93
CA SER A 12 -2.76 8.34 9.92
C SER A 12 -2.01 7.06 9.56
N ILE A 13 -1.06 7.14 8.63
CA ILE A 13 -0.18 6.03 8.28
C ILE A 13 0.69 5.65 9.50
N MET A 14 1.25 6.63 10.21
CA MET A 14 2.04 6.38 11.41
C MET A 14 1.20 5.78 12.54
N GLU A 15 0.03 6.36 12.83
CA GLU A 15 -0.91 5.86 13.85
C GLU A 15 -1.42 4.45 13.52
N GLY A 16 -1.66 4.16 12.24
CA GLY A 16 -2.12 2.85 11.77
C GLY A 16 -1.11 1.72 12.03
N GLN A 17 0.19 2.05 12.10
CA GLN A 17 1.25 1.07 12.39
C GLN A 17 1.40 0.78 13.88
N ASP A 18 1.08 1.75 14.75
CA ASP A 18 1.10 1.59 16.21
C ASP A 18 -0.11 0.80 16.73
N ALA A 19 -1.18 0.69 15.94
CA ALA A 19 -2.35 -0.08 16.30
C ALA A 19 -2.04 -1.60 16.29
N GLU A 20 -2.16 -2.25 17.46
CA GLU A 20 -1.93 -3.70 17.68
C GLU A 20 -2.71 -4.67 16.75
N SER A 21 -3.57 -4.15 15.86
CA SER A 21 -4.43 -4.90 14.94
C SER A 21 -4.03 -4.77 13.47
N ALA A 22 -3.22 -3.78 13.09
CA ALA A 22 -2.55 -3.80 11.81
C ALA A 22 -1.48 -4.87 11.93
N SER A 23 -1.52 -5.89 11.07
CA SER A 23 -0.43 -6.85 11.00
C SER A 23 0.85 -6.03 10.79
N GLY A 24 1.74 -5.99 11.79
CA GLY A 24 2.96 -5.16 11.88
C GLY A 24 4.02 -5.54 10.85
N VAL A 25 3.56 -5.62 9.61
CA VAL A 25 4.18 -6.20 8.43
C VAL A 25 4.66 -5.08 7.51
N PHE A 26 4.02 -3.92 7.58
CA PHE A 26 4.42 -2.70 6.89
C PHE A 26 4.84 -1.70 7.95
N THR A 27 6.12 -1.78 8.36
CA THR A 27 6.74 -0.73 9.17
C THR A 27 7.43 0.24 8.22
N MET A 28 7.13 1.52 8.36
CA MET A 28 7.70 2.59 7.57
C MET A 28 8.11 3.75 8.47
N GLU A 29 9.14 4.46 8.03
CA GLU A 29 9.64 5.64 8.71
C GLU A 29 8.73 6.84 8.44
N ARG A 30 8.75 7.82 9.34
CA ARG A 30 7.97 9.05 9.17
C ARG A 30 8.30 9.77 7.86
N GLU A 31 9.56 9.71 7.41
CA GLU A 31 9.97 10.30 6.13
C GLU A 31 9.27 9.63 4.93
N GLU A 32 9.03 8.32 4.98
CA GLU A 32 8.30 7.58 3.95
C GLU A 32 6.80 7.93 4.00
N ALA A 33 6.22 8.03 5.20
CA ALA A 33 4.83 8.44 5.39
C ALA A 33 4.58 9.88 4.91
N ASP A 34 5.50 10.81 5.21
CA ASP A 34 5.46 12.20 4.73
C ASP A 34 5.56 12.26 3.20
N CYS A 35 6.47 11.47 2.61
CA CYS A 35 6.58 11.36 1.14
C CYS A 35 5.28 10.86 0.51
N ILE A 36 4.64 9.84 1.10
CA ILE A 36 3.37 9.30 0.61
C ILE A 36 2.26 10.35 0.71
N GLY A 37 2.15 11.05 1.85
CA GLY A 37 1.19 12.12 2.05
C GLY A 37 1.33 13.22 1.00
N ASP A 38 2.55 13.68 0.76
CA ASP A 38 2.85 14.72 -0.24
C ASP A 38 2.53 14.22 -1.65
N GLY A 39 2.94 13.00 -1.98
CA GLY A 39 2.70 12.42 -3.31
C GLY A 39 1.23 12.13 -3.58
N PHE A 40 0.44 11.77 -2.58
CA PHE A 40 -1.01 11.57 -2.73
C PHE A 40 -1.70 12.91 -3.01
N VAL A 41 -1.37 13.95 -2.25
CA VAL A 41 -1.95 15.28 -2.48
C VAL A 41 -1.49 15.85 -3.82
N ALA A 42 -0.21 15.71 -4.19
CA ALA A 42 0.32 16.21 -5.46
C ALA A 42 -0.20 15.44 -6.68
N GLY A 43 -0.38 14.11 -6.56
CA GLY A 43 -0.79 13.24 -7.65
C GLY A 43 -2.30 13.15 -7.87
N ILE A 44 -3.07 13.14 -6.78
CA ILE A 44 -4.52 12.89 -6.79
C ILE A 44 -5.30 14.19 -6.50
N GLY A 45 -4.76 15.03 -5.61
CA GLY A 45 -5.40 16.27 -5.18
C GLY A 45 -6.27 16.11 -3.94
N THR A 46 -6.24 17.13 -3.09
CA THR A 46 -6.98 17.16 -1.82
C THR A 46 -8.49 16.96 -2.00
N GLU A 47 -9.11 17.60 -2.99
CA GLU A 47 -10.56 17.48 -3.24
C GLU A 47 -10.95 16.05 -3.62
N GLN A 48 -10.13 15.39 -4.44
CA GLN A 48 -10.39 14.04 -4.90
C GLN A 48 -10.18 13.02 -3.78
N LEU A 49 -9.15 13.22 -2.93
CA LEU A 49 -8.94 12.43 -1.71
C LEU A 49 -10.11 12.56 -0.72
N GLN A 50 -10.76 13.73 -0.65
CA GLN A 50 -11.99 13.89 0.12
C GLN A 50 -13.18 13.15 -0.51
N GLU A 51 -13.32 13.19 -1.83
CA GLU A 51 -14.38 12.47 -2.54
C GLU A 51 -14.25 10.96 -2.38
N TYR A 52 -13.02 10.44 -2.38
CA TYR A 52 -12.71 9.05 -2.14
C TYR A 52 -12.84 8.63 -0.67
N GLY A 53 -13.04 9.59 0.24
CA GLY A 53 -13.12 9.32 1.67
C GLY A 53 -11.78 8.95 2.30
N PHE A 54 -10.65 9.33 1.69
CA PHE A 54 -9.34 9.30 2.35
C PHE A 54 -9.22 10.42 3.39
N LEU A 55 -9.82 11.56 3.09
CA LEU A 55 -9.85 12.73 3.95
C LEU A 55 -11.30 13.15 4.24
N THR A 56 -11.55 13.62 5.45
CA THR A 56 -12.78 14.33 5.79
C THR A 56 -12.76 15.75 5.20
N LYS A 57 -13.92 16.43 5.26
CA LYS A 57 -14.01 17.85 4.87
C LYS A 57 -13.09 18.76 5.69
N ASP A 58 -12.73 18.33 6.89
CA ASP A 58 -11.84 19.06 7.79
C ASP A 58 -10.36 18.66 7.60
N LEU A 59 -10.04 17.91 6.54
CA LEU A 59 -8.70 17.44 6.20
C LEU A 59 -8.08 16.54 7.26
N THR A 60 -8.91 15.73 7.93
CA THR A 60 -8.45 14.64 8.79
C THR A 60 -8.57 13.33 8.04
N SER A 61 -7.71 12.37 8.31
CA SER A 61 -7.84 11.03 7.73
C SER A 61 -9.14 10.36 8.15
N ALA A 62 -9.77 9.65 7.23
CA ALA A 62 -11.00 8.93 7.52
C ALA A 62 -10.70 7.53 8.09
N ASP A 63 -11.62 7.01 8.91
CA ASP A 63 -11.44 5.73 9.61
C ASP A 63 -11.46 4.49 8.68
N ASP A 64 -11.97 4.61 7.45
CA ASP A 64 -12.18 3.46 6.53
C ASP A 64 -11.40 3.61 5.21
N LEU A 65 -10.07 3.69 5.32
CA LEU A 65 -9.16 3.73 4.17
C LEU A 65 -9.15 2.42 3.37
N ALA A 66 -9.62 1.32 3.96
CA ALA A 66 -9.60 -0.01 3.36
C ALA A 66 -10.64 -0.21 2.24
N ASN A 67 -11.71 0.59 2.23
CA ASN A 67 -12.82 0.46 1.28
C ASN A 67 -12.81 1.50 0.15
N VAL A 68 -11.68 2.19 -0.02
CA VAL A 68 -11.56 3.25 -1.01
C VAL A 68 -11.61 2.70 -2.44
N LYS A 69 -12.31 3.43 -3.31
CA LYS A 69 -12.49 3.09 -4.74
C LYS A 69 -12.05 4.27 -5.59
N MET A 70 -10.75 4.37 -5.80
CA MET A 70 -10.19 5.41 -6.67
C MET A 70 -10.51 5.13 -8.14
N SER A 71 -10.44 6.17 -8.97
CA SER A 71 -10.36 6.01 -10.41
C SER A 71 -9.11 5.20 -10.79
N SER A 72 -9.09 4.55 -11.96
CA SER A 72 -7.90 3.80 -12.38
C SER A 72 -6.64 4.68 -12.46
N GLN A 73 -6.80 5.95 -12.83
CA GLN A 73 -5.69 6.90 -12.94
C GLN A 73 -5.15 7.31 -11.57
N ASP A 74 -6.04 7.58 -10.61
CA ASP A 74 -5.65 7.96 -9.26
C ASP A 74 -5.08 6.77 -8.50
N ALA A 75 -5.62 5.56 -8.74
CA ALA A 75 -5.08 4.33 -8.19
C ALA A 75 -3.66 4.03 -8.71
N GLU A 76 -3.39 4.26 -10.00
CA GLU A 76 -2.06 4.13 -10.58
C GLU A 76 -1.10 5.18 -10.00
N SER A 77 -1.58 6.41 -9.80
CA SER A 77 -0.81 7.48 -9.16
C SER A 77 -0.50 7.16 -7.70
N ALA A 78 -1.48 6.67 -6.94
CA ALA A 78 -1.30 6.22 -5.55
C ALA A 78 -0.28 5.08 -5.45
N ALA A 79 -0.41 4.07 -6.33
CA ALA A 79 0.54 2.98 -6.40
C ALA A 79 1.94 3.47 -6.79
N SER A 80 2.06 4.43 -7.72
CA SER A 80 3.37 5.00 -8.05
C SER A 80 4.01 5.68 -6.86
N THR A 81 3.27 6.58 -6.22
CA THR A 81 3.75 7.31 -5.04
C THR A 81 4.23 6.34 -3.96
N LEU A 82 3.49 5.25 -3.70
CA LEU A 82 3.92 4.25 -2.73
C LEU A 82 5.29 3.65 -3.09
N PHE A 83 5.49 3.25 -4.34
CA PHE A 83 6.76 2.63 -4.78
C PHE A 83 7.91 3.64 -4.90
N ASP A 84 7.60 4.90 -5.18
CA ASP A 84 8.59 5.96 -5.29
C ASP A 84 9.06 6.43 -3.89
N CYS A 85 8.18 6.35 -2.89
CA CYS A 85 8.46 6.74 -1.51
C CYS A 85 8.99 5.62 -0.63
N THR A 86 8.81 4.35 -1.01
CA THR A 86 9.30 3.23 -0.20
C THR A 86 9.67 1.99 -1.03
N ASP A 87 10.54 1.16 -0.46
CA ASP A 87 10.93 -0.13 -1.05
C ASP A 87 9.91 -1.22 -0.69
N VAL A 88 8.80 -1.20 -1.43
CA VAL A 88 7.69 -2.17 -1.28
C VAL A 88 8.18 -3.62 -1.44
N SER A 89 9.14 -3.86 -2.32
CA SER A 89 9.73 -5.20 -2.52
C SER A 89 10.51 -5.67 -1.30
N LYS A 90 11.27 -4.78 -0.66
CA LYS A 90 11.96 -5.06 0.61
C LYS A 90 10.96 -5.29 1.74
N MET A 91 9.96 -4.43 1.89
CA MET A 91 8.90 -4.64 2.91
C MET A 91 8.21 -5.99 2.76
N MET A 92 7.81 -6.35 1.54
CA MET A 92 7.18 -7.64 1.27
C MET A 92 8.13 -8.82 1.57
N SER A 93 9.42 -8.66 1.30
CA SER A 93 10.42 -9.69 1.65
C SER A 93 10.57 -9.84 3.17
N GLU A 94 10.60 -8.73 3.91
CA GLU A 94 10.66 -8.71 5.37
C GLU A 94 9.39 -9.31 5.99
N ALA A 95 8.22 -9.02 5.42
CA ALA A 95 6.94 -9.62 5.76
C ALA A 95 6.97 -11.16 5.68
N PHE A 96 7.44 -11.68 4.55
CA PHE A 96 7.55 -13.13 4.36
C PHE A 96 8.54 -13.77 5.31
N ASN A 97 9.68 -13.10 5.58
CA ASN A 97 10.67 -13.57 6.55
C ASN A 97 10.10 -13.61 7.98
N ALA A 98 9.36 -12.57 8.39
CA ALA A 98 8.73 -12.49 9.70
C ALA A 98 7.66 -13.57 9.90
N SER A 99 6.99 -14.00 8.83
CA SER A 99 5.97 -15.06 8.88
C SER A 99 6.54 -16.46 9.19
N GLY A 100 7.86 -16.66 9.09
CA GLY A 100 8.59 -17.86 9.52
C GLY A 100 8.23 -19.18 8.82
N ASN A 101 7.34 -19.17 7.83
CA ASN A 101 6.72 -20.36 7.23
C ASN A 101 7.17 -20.65 5.79
N VAL A 102 8.24 -20.00 5.32
CA VAL A 102 8.67 -20.08 3.93
C VAL A 102 10.16 -20.41 3.88
N ASP A 103 10.53 -21.56 3.30
CA ASP A 103 11.93 -21.94 3.10
C ASP A 103 12.59 -21.09 2.01
N GLU A 104 13.93 -21.01 2.00
CA GLU A 104 14.69 -20.13 1.08
C GLU A 104 14.35 -20.35 -0.40
N LYS A 105 14.03 -21.59 -0.81
CA LYS A 105 13.68 -21.90 -2.22
C LYS A 105 12.31 -21.30 -2.56
N THR A 106 11.36 -21.43 -1.65
CA THR A 106 10.03 -20.81 -1.81
C THR A 106 10.12 -19.29 -1.76
N GLN A 107 10.97 -18.72 -0.90
CA GLN A 107 11.20 -17.27 -0.85
C GLN A 107 11.79 -16.72 -2.15
N GLN A 108 12.81 -17.38 -2.70
CA GLN A 108 13.41 -16.97 -3.97
C GLN A 108 12.39 -17.05 -5.11
N CYS A 109 11.59 -18.13 -5.14
CA CYS A 109 10.50 -18.25 -6.12
C CYS A 109 9.48 -17.12 -5.99
N LEU A 110 9.07 -16.77 -4.76
CA LEU A 110 8.13 -15.68 -4.51
C LEU A 110 8.70 -14.34 -4.94
N LYS A 111 9.98 -14.07 -4.65
CA LYS A 111 10.66 -12.84 -5.07
C LYS A 111 10.72 -12.70 -6.59
N ASP A 112 10.97 -13.80 -7.30
CA ASP A 112 11.03 -13.80 -8.76
C ASP A 112 9.62 -13.68 -9.38
N ALA A 113 8.59 -14.23 -8.73
CA ALA A 113 7.21 -14.23 -9.21
C ALA A 113 6.43 -12.94 -8.84
N LEU A 114 6.72 -12.34 -7.68
CA LEU A 114 6.18 -11.07 -7.20
C LEU A 114 7.17 -9.95 -7.50
N SER A 115 7.47 -9.77 -8.79
CA SER A 115 8.27 -8.64 -9.27
C SER A 115 7.62 -7.30 -8.89
N GLU A 116 8.41 -6.23 -8.91
CA GLU A 116 7.95 -4.86 -8.64
C GLU A 116 6.73 -4.48 -9.49
N ASP A 117 6.74 -4.83 -10.79
CA ASP A 117 5.62 -4.57 -11.70
C ASP A 117 4.32 -5.26 -11.25
N VAL A 118 4.42 -6.52 -10.81
CA VAL A 118 3.28 -7.30 -10.31
C VAL A 118 2.76 -6.71 -9.00
N LEU A 119 3.66 -6.31 -8.10
CA LEU A 119 3.28 -5.65 -6.85
C LEU A 119 2.60 -4.30 -7.14
N ARG A 120 3.13 -3.50 -8.08
CA ARG A 120 2.56 -2.21 -8.46
C ARG A 120 1.15 -2.37 -9.06
N GLU A 121 0.95 -3.37 -9.91
CA GLU A 121 -0.38 -3.72 -10.43
C GLU A 121 -1.32 -4.16 -9.31
N MET A 122 -0.84 -4.99 -8.39
CA MET A 122 -1.62 -5.43 -7.23
C MET A 122 -2.07 -4.25 -6.35
N PHE A 123 -1.18 -3.31 -6.01
CA PHE A 123 -1.54 -2.11 -5.24
C PHE A 123 -2.49 -1.19 -6.01
N THR A 124 -2.31 -1.04 -7.33
CA THR A 124 -3.23 -0.29 -8.19
C THR A 124 -4.64 -0.89 -8.14
N LEU A 125 -4.76 -2.22 -8.23
CA LEU A 125 -6.05 -2.90 -8.11
C LEU A 125 -6.66 -2.72 -6.71
N MET A 126 -5.83 -2.74 -5.67
CA MET A 126 -6.27 -2.53 -4.29
C MET A 126 -6.85 -1.13 -4.09
N PHE A 127 -6.15 -0.08 -4.53
CA PHE A 127 -6.63 1.31 -4.48
C PHE A 127 -7.86 1.56 -5.38
N SER A 128 -8.01 0.78 -6.46
CA SER A 128 -9.21 0.79 -7.29
C SER A 128 -10.41 0.05 -6.65
N GLY A 129 -10.25 -0.51 -5.44
CA GLY A 129 -11.26 -1.33 -4.77
C GLY A 129 -11.50 -2.71 -5.38
N LYS A 130 -10.55 -3.21 -6.19
CA LYS A 130 -10.58 -4.54 -6.83
C LYS A 130 -9.76 -5.55 -6.04
N GLN A 131 -10.06 -5.64 -4.74
CA GLN A 131 -9.34 -6.49 -3.77
C GLN A 131 -9.30 -7.97 -4.19
N ASP A 132 -10.37 -8.50 -4.78
CA ASP A 132 -10.40 -9.89 -5.29
C ASP A 132 -9.38 -10.13 -6.40
N ALA A 133 -9.23 -9.18 -7.32
CA ALA A 133 -8.26 -9.28 -8.42
C ALA A 133 -6.82 -9.12 -7.89
N ALA A 134 -6.59 -8.18 -6.97
CA ALA A 134 -5.32 -8.03 -6.29
C ALA A 134 -4.93 -9.31 -5.51
N SER A 135 -5.89 -9.92 -4.81
CA SER A 135 -5.66 -11.17 -4.06
C SER A 135 -5.33 -12.34 -4.98
N GLN A 136 -5.95 -12.42 -6.16
CA GLN A 136 -5.61 -13.43 -7.17
C GLN A 136 -4.18 -13.26 -7.69
N LEU A 137 -3.74 -12.02 -7.96
CA LEU A 137 -2.35 -11.74 -8.35
C LEU A 137 -1.33 -12.18 -7.31
N ALA A 138 -1.66 -12.09 -6.01
CA ALA A 138 -0.79 -12.57 -4.95
C ALA A 138 -0.85 -14.09 -4.77
N THR A 139 -2.04 -14.68 -4.89
CA THR A 139 -2.29 -16.10 -4.58
C THR A 139 -1.69 -17.04 -5.63
N GLU A 140 -1.74 -16.68 -6.91
CA GLU A 140 -1.23 -17.54 -7.98
C GLU A 140 0.29 -17.79 -7.88
N PRO A 141 1.14 -16.77 -7.66
CA PRO A 141 2.56 -16.94 -7.32
C PRO A 141 2.78 -17.80 -6.09
N MET A 142 2.03 -17.57 -5.01
CA MET A 142 2.13 -18.35 -3.78
C MET A 142 1.85 -19.83 -4.01
N MET A 143 0.78 -20.17 -4.73
CA MET A 143 0.46 -21.56 -5.06
C MET A 143 1.53 -22.21 -5.95
N LYS A 144 2.06 -21.47 -6.93
CA LYS A 144 3.13 -21.97 -7.81
C LYS A 144 4.42 -22.24 -7.05
N CYS A 145 4.78 -21.38 -6.12
CA CYS A 145 6.01 -21.51 -5.34
C CYS A 145 5.91 -22.51 -4.18
N ALA A 146 4.72 -22.70 -3.62
CA ALA A 146 4.46 -23.69 -2.57
C ALA A 146 4.21 -25.12 -3.11
N ALA A 147 4.07 -25.28 -4.43
CA ALA A 147 3.90 -26.59 -5.04
C ALA A 147 5.22 -27.41 -4.93
N PRO A 148 5.16 -28.69 -4.54
CA PRO A 148 6.34 -29.55 -4.33
C PRO A 148 7.12 -29.88 -5.61
#